data_AF-A0A521RGR0-F1
#
_entry.id   AF-A0A521RGR0-F1
#
_cell.length_a   1.000
_cell.length_b   1.000
_cell.length_c   1.000
_cell.angle_alpha   90.00
_cell.angle_beta   90.00
_cell.angle_gamma   90.00
#
_symmetry.space_group_name_H-M   'P 1'
#
loop_
_entity.id
_entity.type
_entity.pdbx_description
1 polymer ?
#
loop_
_entity_poly.entity_id
_entity_poly.type
_entity_poly.pdbx_seq_one_letter_code
_entity_poly.pdbx_strand_id
1 'polypeptide(L)'
;MKAIAIGFIILEAFIALWLGAVARHGPSGLGLVALAYLLIAPALTWWSAGRFASRSRLQRGLIVVGVGVLMAGLAPAVLLTMDRIEQVLGERAIAATRISEVRDEPILSRRGEEIGVRVSYVIDLSATVNAAGIIPVLHSLNPADAVLYLGATRRQVDGRLYSTGRLETGRHQFVVDMYPFIVGLDQQGEPCISGAGSPAGAASAQGQLGIEIGETNFGYAWRGGREETTAHAYDIAAMHRNVLAGGLPACQRITD
;
A
#
# COMPACT_ATOMS: atom_id res chain seq x y z
N MET A 1 4.78 18.85 -43.98
CA MET A 1 5.44 17.67 -43.39
C MET A 1 6.12 17.98 -42.06
N LYS A 2 7.10 18.90 -42.01
CA LYS A 2 7.73 19.29 -40.73
C LYS A 2 6.71 19.77 -39.68
N ALA A 3 5.75 20.60 -40.08
CA ALA A 3 4.68 21.06 -39.19
C ALA A 3 3.82 19.92 -38.59
N ILE A 4 3.48 18.90 -39.39
CA ILE A 4 2.71 17.73 -38.92
C ILE A 4 3.53 16.93 -37.91
N ALA A 5 4.80 16.66 -38.22
CA ALA A 5 5.69 15.95 -37.31
C ALA A 5 5.89 16.73 -35.98
N ILE A 6 6.07 18.05 -36.05
CA ILE A 6 6.17 18.91 -34.86
C ILE A 6 4.89 18.85 -34.03
N GLY A 7 3.71 18.87 -34.65
CA GLY A 7 2.43 18.72 -33.95
C GLY A 7 2.33 17.41 -33.16
N PHE A 8 2.72 16.29 -33.76
CA PHE A 8 2.76 15.00 -33.06
C PHE A 8 3.82 14.94 -31.96
N ILE A 9 5.01 15.50 -32.19
CA ILE A 9 6.06 15.57 -31.16
C ILE A 9 5.57 16.35 -29.93
N ILE A 10 4.86 17.46 -30.12
CA ILE A 10 4.28 18.23 -29.01
C ILE A 10 3.22 17.40 -28.28
N LEU A 11 2.35 16.69 -29.01
CA LEU A 11 1.35 15.79 -28.42
C LEU A 11 1.99 14.65 -27.62
N GLU A 12 3.00 13.99 -28.17
CA GLU A 12 3.76 12.91 -27.52
C GLU A 12 4.46 13.42 -26.26
N ALA A 13 5.04 14.63 -26.29
CA ALA A 13 5.62 15.26 -25.11
C ALA A 13 4.58 15.55 -24.03
N PHE A 14 3.39 16.04 -24.40
CA PHE A 14 2.29 16.25 -23.46
C PHE A 14 1.82 14.94 -22.82
N ILE A 15 1.70 13.87 -23.61
CA ILE A 15 1.37 12.52 -23.12
C ILE A 15 2.44 12.02 -22.15
N ALA A 16 3.72 12.20 -22.45
CA ALA A 16 4.81 11.79 -21.57
C ALA A 16 4.77 12.54 -20.23
N LEU A 17 4.53 13.85 -20.26
CA LEU A 17 4.36 14.66 -19.05
C LEU A 17 3.15 14.22 -18.23
N TRP A 18 2.04 13.89 -18.89
CA TRP A 18 0.87 13.33 -18.23
C TRP A 18 1.17 11.99 -17.55
N LEU A 19 1.85 11.06 -18.23
CA LEU A 19 2.30 9.79 -17.64
C LEU A 19 3.22 10.04 -16.43
N GLY A 20 4.13 11.00 -16.51
CA GLY A 20 5.00 11.39 -15.40
C GLY A 20 4.24 12.01 -14.22
N ALA A 21 3.18 12.78 -14.47
CA ALA A 21 2.32 13.33 -13.41
C ALA A 21 1.54 12.23 -12.69
N VAL A 22 0.99 11.27 -13.45
CA VAL A 22 0.28 10.10 -12.91
C VAL A 22 1.20 9.21 -12.07
N ALA A 23 2.50 9.14 -12.40
CA ALA A 23 3.48 8.34 -11.66
C ALA A 23 3.59 8.70 -10.17
N ARG A 24 3.18 9.90 -9.74
CA ARG A 24 3.17 10.28 -8.31
C ARG A 24 2.18 9.47 -7.48
N HIS A 25 1.11 9.00 -8.11
CA HIS A 25 0.03 8.23 -7.47
C HIS A 25 -0.18 6.87 -8.15
N GLY A 26 0.70 6.50 -9.07
CA GLY A 26 0.59 5.31 -9.91
C GLY A 26 1.83 4.44 -9.80
N PRO A 27 2.05 3.54 -10.78
CA PRO A 27 3.15 2.60 -10.74
C PRO A 27 4.51 3.30 -10.57
N SER A 28 5.31 2.81 -9.62
CA SER A 28 6.63 3.36 -9.28
C SER A 28 7.58 3.46 -10.49
N GLY A 29 7.50 2.52 -11.44
CA GLY A 29 8.31 2.50 -12.66
C GLY A 29 7.82 3.48 -13.75
N LEU A 30 6.60 4.02 -13.62
CA LEU A 30 5.96 4.82 -14.67
C LEU A 30 6.74 6.10 -14.98
N GLY A 31 7.40 6.71 -13.99
CA GLY A 31 8.20 7.92 -14.19
C GLY A 31 9.40 7.69 -15.13
N LEU A 32 10.10 6.56 -14.98
CA LEU A 32 11.23 6.21 -15.83
C LEU A 32 10.77 5.85 -17.25
N VAL A 33 9.63 5.17 -17.37
CA VAL A 33 9.03 4.84 -18.66
C VAL A 33 8.48 6.07 -19.37
N ALA A 34 7.91 7.04 -18.64
CA ALA A 34 7.48 8.32 -19.18
C ALA A 34 8.66 9.10 -19.79
N LEU A 35 9.82 9.09 -19.12
CA LEU A 35 11.04 9.69 -19.65
C LEU A 35 11.53 8.96 -20.92
N ALA A 36 11.52 7.63 -20.93
CA ALA A 36 11.88 6.85 -22.12
C ALA A 36 10.92 7.15 -23.28
N TYR A 37 9.61 7.23 -23.01
CA TYR A 37 8.59 7.57 -23.99
C TYR A 37 8.79 8.96 -24.59
N LEU A 38 9.13 9.96 -23.76
CA LEU A 38 9.45 11.34 -24.18
C LEU A 38 10.59 11.41 -25.20
N LEU A 39 11.51 10.45 -25.18
CA LEU A 39 12.65 10.40 -26.11
C LEU A 39 12.33 9.55 -27.34
N ILE A 40 11.74 8.36 -27.15
CA ILE A 40 11.56 7.37 -28.21
C ILE A 40 10.46 7.78 -29.19
N ALA A 41 9.29 8.23 -28.70
CA ALA A 41 8.17 8.57 -29.57
C ALA A 41 8.52 9.76 -30.50
N PRO A 42 9.06 10.89 -30.01
CA PRO A 42 9.49 11.99 -30.88
C PRO A 42 10.60 11.60 -31.86
N ALA A 43 11.56 10.77 -31.43
CA ALA A 43 12.63 10.30 -32.29
C ALA A 43 12.10 9.44 -33.44
N LEU A 44 11.14 8.55 -33.19
CA LEU A 44 10.50 7.73 -34.23
C LEU A 44 9.64 8.57 -35.18
N THR A 45 8.87 9.52 -34.65
CA THR A 45 8.07 10.44 -35.46
C THR A 45 8.96 11.32 -36.35
N TRP A 46 10.07 11.84 -35.81
CA TRP A 46 11.05 12.61 -36.59
C TRP A 46 11.80 11.75 -37.62
N TRP A 47 12.25 10.56 -37.23
CA TRP A 47 12.92 9.62 -38.12
C TRP A 47 12.01 9.21 -39.29
N SER A 48 10.73 8.93 -39.04
CA SER A 48 9.76 8.61 -40.10
C SER A 48 9.58 9.76 -41.08
N ALA A 49 9.59 11.01 -40.58
CA ALA A 49 9.52 12.18 -41.43
C ALA A 49 10.77 12.33 -42.32
N GLY A 50 11.96 11.93 -41.87
CA GLY A 50 13.21 11.96 -42.64
C GLY A 50 13.39 10.78 -43.60
N ARG A 51 13.17 9.55 -43.12
CA ARG A 51 13.46 8.30 -43.84
C ARG A 51 12.64 8.12 -45.13
N PHE A 52 11.43 8.67 -45.15
CA PHE A 52 10.49 8.58 -46.28
C PHE A 52 10.41 9.88 -47.08
N ALA A 53 11.46 10.71 -47.07
CA ALA A 53 11.51 11.97 -47.80
C ALA A 53 11.40 11.81 -49.33
N SER A 54 11.80 10.65 -49.88
CA SER A 54 11.74 10.33 -51.32
C SER A 54 10.36 9.88 -51.81
N ARG A 55 9.38 9.69 -50.92
CA ARG A 55 8.01 9.30 -51.30
C ARG A 55 7.16 10.51 -51.66
N SER A 56 6.00 10.27 -52.29
CA SER A 56 5.03 11.33 -52.57
C SER A 56 4.58 12.03 -51.28
N ARG A 57 4.22 13.33 -51.37
CA ARG A 57 3.82 14.12 -50.20
C ARG A 57 2.67 13.48 -49.42
N LEU A 58 1.72 12.87 -50.13
CA LEU A 58 0.57 12.18 -49.54
C LEU A 58 1.00 10.95 -48.75
N GLN A 59 1.82 10.07 -49.34
CA GLN A 59 2.30 8.85 -48.68
C GLN A 59 3.15 9.17 -47.44
N ARG A 60 4.04 10.16 -47.55
CA ARG A 60 4.84 10.63 -46.42
C ARG A 60 3.95 11.22 -45.31
N GLY A 61 2.91 11.96 -45.69
CA GLY A 61 1.86 12.46 -44.79
C GLY A 61 1.23 11.35 -43.97
N LEU A 62 0.71 10.35 -44.65
CA LEU A 62 0.05 9.19 -44.04
C LEU A 62 0.99 8.41 -43.13
N ILE A 63 2.26 8.22 -43.51
CA ILE A 63 3.24 7.52 -42.66
C ILE A 63 3.49 8.29 -41.36
N VAL A 64 3.74 9.60 -41.43
CA VAL A 64 4.01 10.42 -40.23
C VAL A 64 2.79 10.46 -39.32
N VAL A 65 1.59 10.62 -39.89
CA VAL A 65 0.33 10.56 -39.13
C VAL A 65 0.15 9.19 -38.49
N GLY A 66 0.36 8.12 -39.25
CA GLY A 66 0.20 6.75 -38.74
C GLY A 66 1.17 6.44 -37.60
N VAL A 67 2.44 6.84 -37.71
CA VAL A 67 3.42 6.68 -36.64
C VAL A 67 3.05 7.52 -35.41
N GLY A 68 2.71 8.80 -35.59
CA GLY A 68 2.34 9.67 -34.46
C GLY A 68 1.08 9.22 -33.74
N VAL A 69 0.05 8.78 -34.48
CA VAL A 69 -1.17 8.20 -33.89
C VAL A 69 -0.87 6.89 -33.17
N LEU A 70 -0.04 6.02 -33.75
CA LEU A 70 0.36 4.77 -33.12
C LEU A 70 1.11 5.03 -31.81
N MET A 71 2.09 5.94 -31.81
CA MET A 71 2.84 6.29 -30.60
C MET A 71 1.90 6.85 -29.54
N ALA A 72 1.08 7.86 -29.88
CA ALA A 72 0.10 8.42 -28.95
C ALA A 72 -0.87 7.37 -28.39
N GLY A 73 -1.29 6.41 -29.20
CA GLY A 73 -2.17 5.30 -28.82
C GLY A 73 -1.49 4.23 -27.95
N LEU A 74 -0.15 4.18 -27.87
CA LEU A 74 0.56 3.24 -27.01
C LEU A 74 0.59 3.66 -25.54
N ALA A 75 0.33 4.92 -25.21
CA ALA A 75 0.42 5.41 -23.83
C ALA A 75 -0.53 4.70 -22.84
N PRO A 76 -1.82 4.43 -23.17
CA PRO A 76 -2.68 3.60 -22.32
C PRO A 76 -2.13 2.17 -22.13
N ALA A 77 -1.57 1.57 -23.19
CA ALA A 77 -0.99 0.23 -23.11
C ALA A 77 0.25 0.21 -22.21
N VAL A 78 1.09 1.25 -22.25
CA VAL A 78 2.23 1.42 -21.35
C VAL A 78 1.77 1.46 -19.89
N LEU A 79 0.75 2.27 -19.59
CA LEU A 79 0.21 2.39 -18.23
C LEU A 79 -0.33 1.05 -17.71
N LEU A 80 -1.18 0.38 -18.47
CA LEU A 80 -1.74 -0.92 -18.11
C LEU A 80 -0.68 -2.01 -17.97
N THR A 81 0.36 -1.98 -18.82
CA THR A 81 1.45 -2.95 -18.76
C THR A 81 2.31 -2.74 -17.52
N MET A 82 2.61 -1.48 -17.16
CA MET A 82 3.37 -1.18 -15.94
C MET A 82 2.60 -1.58 -14.69
N ASP A 83 1.30 -1.24 -14.63
CA ASP A 83 0.40 -1.69 -13.55
C ASP A 83 0.44 -3.21 -13.40
N ARG A 84 0.31 -3.95 -14.50
CA ARG A 84 0.35 -5.41 -14.49
C ARG A 84 1.71 -5.98 -14.09
N ILE A 85 2.81 -5.38 -14.53
CA ILE A 85 4.17 -5.81 -14.15
C ILE A 85 4.38 -5.62 -12.65
N GLU A 86 4.02 -4.44 -12.11
CA GLU A 86 4.16 -4.17 -10.69
C GLU A 86 3.26 -5.08 -9.84
N GLN A 87 2.05 -5.37 -10.32
CA GLN A 87 1.18 -6.35 -9.69
C GLN A 87 1.83 -7.74 -9.64
N VAL A 88 2.37 -8.24 -10.76
CA VAL A 88 3.01 -9.57 -10.81
C VAL A 88 4.28 -9.62 -9.95
N LEU A 89 5.09 -8.56 -9.97
CA LEU A 89 6.26 -8.45 -9.11
C LEU A 89 5.85 -8.41 -7.64
N GLY A 90 4.79 -7.67 -7.31
CA GLY A 90 4.18 -7.63 -5.98
C GLY A 90 3.67 -9.00 -5.52
N GLU A 91 2.90 -9.70 -6.35
CA GLU A 91 2.38 -11.04 -6.01
C GLU A 91 3.50 -12.05 -5.77
N ARG A 92 4.58 -12.01 -6.56
CA ARG A 92 5.77 -12.84 -6.33
C ARG A 92 6.50 -12.46 -5.05
N ALA A 93 6.55 -11.17 -4.75
CA ALA A 93 7.15 -10.63 -3.55
C ALA A 93 6.46 -11.17 -2.29
N ILE A 94 5.14 -11.01 -2.25
CA ILE A 94 4.27 -11.49 -1.18
C ILE A 94 4.41 -13.01 -1.01
N ALA A 95 4.45 -13.75 -2.12
CA ALA A 95 4.63 -15.21 -2.10
C ALA A 95 6.02 -15.65 -1.58
N ALA A 96 7.02 -14.76 -1.58
CA ALA A 96 8.38 -15.05 -1.11
C ALA A 96 8.58 -14.67 0.37
N THR A 97 7.76 -13.77 0.91
CA THR A 97 7.81 -13.42 2.33
C THR A 97 7.46 -14.62 3.22
N ARG A 98 8.20 -14.79 4.30
CA ARG A 98 7.91 -15.81 5.31
C ARG A 98 7.66 -15.14 6.64
N ILE A 99 6.46 -15.33 7.17
CA ILE A 99 6.12 -14.91 8.52
C ILE A 99 6.31 -16.12 9.42
N SER A 100 6.86 -15.96 10.62
CA SER A 100 7.09 -17.04 11.58
C SER A 100 7.09 -16.51 13.00
N GLU A 101 7.14 -17.41 13.99
CA GLU A 101 7.26 -17.07 15.41
C GLU A 101 6.18 -16.08 15.90
N VAL A 102 4.94 -16.23 15.39
CA VAL A 102 3.80 -15.41 15.79
C VAL A 102 3.46 -15.70 17.25
N ARG A 103 3.39 -14.63 18.05
CA ARG A 103 2.99 -14.66 19.46
C ARG A 103 2.11 -13.47 19.76
N ASP A 104 1.15 -13.68 20.64
CA ASP A 104 0.21 -12.67 21.12
C ASP A 104 0.29 -12.55 22.65
N GLU A 105 0.20 -11.31 23.14
CA GLU A 105 0.06 -11.00 24.57
C GLU A 105 -0.99 -9.90 24.77
N PRO A 106 -1.81 -9.97 25.85
CA PRO A 106 -2.77 -8.93 26.15
C PRO A 106 -2.07 -7.64 26.56
N ILE A 107 -2.57 -6.50 26.07
CA ILE A 107 -2.20 -5.19 26.58
C ILE A 107 -3.19 -4.81 27.67
N LEU A 108 -2.68 -4.63 28.88
CA LEU A 108 -3.49 -4.31 30.04
C LEU A 108 -3.51 -2.81 30.32
N SER A 109 -4.66 -2.30 30.73
CA SER A 109 -4.78 -0.98 31.31
C SER A 109 -4.08 -0.91 32.67
N ARG A 110 -3.94 0.29 33.22
CA ARG A 110 -3.44 0.48 34.60
C ARG A 110 -4.29 -0.22 35.67
N ARG A 111 -5.53 -0.60 35.34
CA ARG A 111 -6.45 -1.34 36.21
C ARG A 111 -6.37 -2.86 36.01
N GLY A 112 -5.53 -3.34 35.10
CA GLY A 112 -5.40 -4.76 34.78
C GLY A 112 -6.44 -5.29 33.78
N GLU A 113 -7.22 -4.41 33.15
CA GLU A 113 -8.22 -4.80 32.15
C GLU A 113 -7.60 -4.90 30.75
N GLU A 114 -7.99 -5.88 29.95
CA GLU A 114 -7.54 -6.01 28.57
C GLU A 114 -8.07 -4.86 27.69
N ILE A 115 -7.19 -4.10 27.08
CA ILE A 115 -7.52 -2.94 26.22
C ILE A 115 -6.97 -3.06 24.80
N GLY A 116 -6.16 -4.08 24.54
CA GLY A 116 -5.57 -4.34 23.23
C GLY A 116 -4.77 -5.64 23.24
N VAL A 117 -4.10 -5.92 22.12
CA VAL A 117 -3.27 -7.10 21.93
C VAL A 117 -1.95 -6.66 21.32
N ARG A 118 -0.84 -7.11 21.88
CA ARG A 118 0.46 -6.99 21.23
C ARG A 118 0.74 -8.28 20.49
N VAL A 119 1.03 -8.16 19.21
CA VAL A 119 1.45 -9.26 18.36
C VAL A 119 2.93 -9.08 18.05
N SER A 120 3.71 -10.14 18.26
CA SER A 120 5.10 -10.21 17.83
C SER A 120 5.26 -11.33 16.81
N TYR A 121 6.04 -11.08 15.78
CA TYR A 121 6.31 -12.06 14.73
C TYR A 121 7.63 -11.72 14.03
N VAL A 122 8.19 -12.72 13.36
CA VAL A 122 9.38 -12.56 12.53
C VAL A 122 8.97 -12.60 11.07
N ILE A 123 9.47 -11.65 10.30
CA ILE A 123 9.36 -11.64 8.85
C ILE A 123 10.74 -11.87 8.23
N ASP A 124 10.83 -12.82 7.31
CA ASP A 124 11.97 -13.01 6.44
C ASP A 124 11.63 -12.51 5.03
N LEU A 125 12.28 -11.40 4.66
CA LEU A 125 12.14 -10.74 3.37
C LEU A 125 13.25 -11.22 2.44
N SER A 126 12.88 -11.98 1.41
CA SER A 126 13.83 -12.42 0.39
C SER A 126 14.42 -11.24 -0.42
N ALA A 127 15.63 -11.43 -0.95
CA ALA A 127 16.49 -10.41 -1.58
C ALA A 127 15.85 -9.60 -2.74
N THR A 128 14.68 -9.99 -3.24
CA THR A 128 14.06 -9.41 -4.43
C THR A 128 12.90 -8.47 -4.15
N VAL A 129 12.57 -8.20 -2.88
CA VAL A 129 11.24 -7.69 -2.53
C VAL A 129 11.32 -6.37 -1.78
N ASN A 130 10.91 -5.29 -2.46
CA ASN A 130 10.49 -4.06 -1.80
C ASN A 130 9.10 -4.30 -1.19
N ALA A 131 9.02 -4.94 -0.02
CA ALA A 131 7.74 -5.09 0.67
C ALA A 131 7.25 -3.70 1.09
N ALA A 132 6.27 -3.20 0.35
CA ALA A 132 5.52 -2.03 0.75
C ALA A 132 4.52 -2.48 1.82
N GLY A 133 4.56 -1.80 2.97
CA GLY A 133 3.59 -1.89 4.07
C GLY A 133 3.21 -3.30 4.55
N ILE A 134 3.86 -3.77 5.63
CA ILE A 134 3.32 -4.88 6.42
C ILE A 134 2.30 -4.30 7.40
N ILE A 135 1.07 -4.78 7.31
CA ILE A 135 -0.01 -4.28 8.14
C ILE A 135 -0.70 -5.51 8.75
N PRO A 136 -0.62 -5.70 10.07
CA PRO A 136 -1.39 -6.71 10.75
C PRO A 136 -2.80 -6.18 11.06
N VAL A 137 -3.79 -7.05 10.94
CA VAL A 137 -5.16 -6.85 11.40
C VAL A 137 -5.56 -8.04 12.26
N LEU A 138 -6.15 -7.77 13.42
CA LEU A 138 -6.83 -8.79 14.22
C LEU A 138 -8.33 -8.64 14.01
N HIS A 139 -8.99 -9.70 13.59
CA HIS A 139 -10.44 -9.71 13.40
C HIS A 139 -11.08 -10.87 14.17
N SER A 140 -12.35 -10.71 14.55
CA SER A 140 -13.10 -11.82 15.14
C SER A 140 -13.37 -12.89 14.09
N LEU A 141 -13.17 -14.16 14.45
CA LEU A 141 -13.58 -15.29 13.62
C LEU A 141 -15.11 -15.52 13.65
N ASN A 142 -15.82 -14.85 14.55
CA ASN A 142 -17.27 -14.91 14.64
C ASN A 142 -17.92 -13.95 13.62
N PRO A 143 -18.77 -14.42 12.70
CA PRO A 143 -19.44 -13.56 11.72
C PRO A 143 -20.30 -12.46 12.35
N ALA A 144 -20.83 -12.68 13.56
CA ALA A 144 -21.61 -11.68 14.28
C ALA A 144 -20.78 -10.45 14.69
N ASP A 145 -19.46 -10.62 14.78
CA ASP A 145 -18.50 -9.62 15.22
C ASP A 145 -17.56 -9.19 14.08
N ALA A 146 -17.90 -9.49 12.82
CA ALA A 146 -17.06 -9.20 11.65
C ALA A 146 -16.75 -7.70 11.46
N VAL A 147 -17.49 -6.81 12.15
CA VAL A 147 -17.28 -5.36 12.16
C VAL A 147 -16.25 -4.92 13.22
N LEU A 148 -15.88 -5.82 14.15
CA LEU A 148 -14.90 -5.57 15.20
C LEU A 148 -13.51 -6.05 14.77
N TYR A 149 -12.59 -5.11 14.70
CA TYR A 149 -11.18 -5.37 14.39
C TYR A 149 -10.29 -4.49 15.27
N LEU A 150 -9.09 -4.98 15.58
CA LEU A 150 -8.05 -4.20 16.22
C LEU A 150 -7.10 -3.67 15.15
N GLY A 151 -6.84 -2.36 15.21
CA GLY A 151 -5.93 -1.68 14.31
C GLY A 151 -4.55 -1.56 14.93
N ALA A 152 -3.50 -1.65 14.10
CA ALA A 152 -2.13 -1.41 14.54
C ALA A 152 -1.90 0.08 14.85
N THR A 153 -1.68 0.41 16.13
CA THR A 153 -1.45 1.79 16.60
C THR A 153 0.02 2.07 16.85
N ARG A 154 0.79 1.08 17.33
CA ARG A 154 2.25 1.17 17.49
C ARG A 154 2.92 0.04 16.72
N ARG A 155 3.97 0.35 15.95
CA ARG A 155 4.78 -0.67 15.27
C ARG A 155 6.24 -0.48 15.62
N GLN A 156 6.91 -1.57 15.96
CA GLN A 156 8.35 -1.63 16.14
C GLN A 156 8.94 -2.69 15.22
N VAL A 157 10.06 -2.37 14.61
CA VAL A 157 10.87 -3.28 13.78
C VAL A 157 12.27 -3.25 14.34
N ASP A 158 12.79 -4.42 14.72
CA ASP A 158 14.14 -4.58 15.29
C ASP A 158 14.41 -3.62 16.47
N GLY A 159 13.39 -3.42 17.32
CA GLY A 159 13.44 -2.55 18.49
C GLY A 159 13.32 -1.05 18.21
N ARG A 160 13.02 -0.65 16.97
CA ARG A 160 12.86 0.77 16.58
C ARG A 160 11.43 1.05 16.17
N LEU A 161 10.90 2.22 16.56
CA LEU A 161 9.59 2.68 16.11
C LEU A 161 9.57 2.80 14.58
N TYR A 162 8.56 2.20 13.96
CA TYR A 162 8.40 2.13 12.53
C TYR A 162 7.12 2.87 12.13
N SER A 163 7.26 4.09 11.60
CA SER A 163 6.12 4.94 11.25
C SER A 163 5.61 4.72 9.82
N THR A 164 6.49 4.35 8.89
CA THR A 164 6.25 3.83 7.53
C THR A 164 7.59 3.82 6.80
N GLY A 165 7.82 2.88 5.88
CA GLY A 165 9.11 2.83 5.19
C GLY A 165 9.25 1.65 4.24
N ARG A 166 10.42 1.57 3.63
CA ARG A 166 10.89 0.33 2.99
C ARG A 166 11.70 -0.43 4.01
N LEU A 167 11.45 -1.73 4.10
CA LEU A 167 12.30 -2.63 4.86
C LEU A 167 13.41 -3.13 3.96
N GLU A 168 14.58 -3.33 4.56
CA GLU A 168 15.67 -3.99 3.86
C GLU A 168 15.38 -5.48 3.71
N THR A 169 16.15 -6.15 2.85
CA THR A 169 16.05 -7.59 2.71
C THR A 169 16.68 -8.27 3.92
N GLY A 170 16.04 -9.31 4.44
CA GLY A 170 16.53 -10.06 5.58
C GLY A 170 15.43 -10.34 6.60
N ARG A 171 15.89 -10.78 7.78
CA ARG A 171 15.03 -11.19 8.88
C ARG A 171 14.81 -10.02 9.83
N HIS A 172 13.54 -9.67 10.03
CA HIS A 172 13.10 -8.55 10.86
C HIS A 172 12.13 -9.02 11.93
N GLN A 173 12.33 -8.55 13.16
CA GLN A 173 11.42 -8.79 14.27
C GLN A 173 10.41 -7.66 14.39
N PHE A 174 9.14 -7.99 14.26
CA PHE A 174 8.02 -7.07 14.44
C PHE A 174 7.42 -7.21 15.83
N VAL A 175 7.07 -6.07 16.41
CA VAL A 175 6.21 -5.97 17.58
C VAL A 175 5.16 -4.90 17.29
N VAL A 176 3.90 -5.29 17.31
CA VAL A 176 2.78 -4.42 16.93
C VAL A 176 1.75 -4.38 18.03
N ASP A 177 1.51 -3.20 18.57
CA ASP A 177 0.45 -2.97 19.54
C ASP A 177 -0.83 -2.62 18.79
N MET A 178 -1.86 -3.43 19.02
CA MET A 178 -3.13 -3.37 18.31
C MET A 178 -4.25 -3.06 19.29
N TYR A 179 -5.06 -2.05 18.97
CA TYR A 179 -6.12 -1.55 19.85
C TYR A 179 -7.42 -1.37 19.07
N PRO A 180 -8.57 -1.21 19.75
CA PRO A 180 -9.76 -0.65 19.16
C PRO A 180 -9.47 0.65 18.39
N PHE A 181 -10.15 0.90 17.26
CA PHE A 181 -9.91 2.09 16.42
C PHE A 181 -10.17 3.44 17.12
N ILE A 182 -10.83 3.41 18.26
CA ILE A 182 -11.03 4.57 19.14
C ILE A 182 -9.78 4.92 19.96
N VAL A 183 -8.73 4.09 19.94
CA VAL A 183 -7.48 4.29 20.69
C VAL A 183 -6.38 4.80 19.77
N GLY A 184 -5.88 5.99 20.07
CA GLY A 184 -4.64 6.53 19.55
C GLY A 184 -3.50 6.45 20.57
N LEU A 185 -2.36 7.04 20.23
CA LEU A 185 -1.25 7.28 21.16
C LEU A 185 -1.02 8.78 21.28
N ASP A 186 -0.70 9.23 22.49
CA ASP A 186 -0.23 10.60 22.72
C ASP A 186 1.25 10.78 22.29
N GLN A 187 1.80 11.97 22.52
CA GLN A 187 3.19 12.29 22.16
C GLN A 187 4.22 11.46 22.93
N GLN A 188 3.83 10.93 24.08
CA GLN A 188 4.65 10.09 24.95
C GLN A 188 4.53 8.61 24.57
N GLY A 189 3.61 8.26 23.65
CA GLY A 189 3.33 6.88 23.25
C GLY A 189 2.39 6.14 24.20
N GLU A 190 1.67 6.86 25.06
CA GLU A 190 0.66 6.29 25.95
C GLU A 190 -0.72 6.23 25.25
N PRO A 191 -1.53 5.18 25.51
CA PRO A 191 -2.87 5.07 24.92
C PRO A 191 -3.81 6.22 25.32
N CYS A 192 -4.48 6.79 24.32
CA CYS A 192 -5.48 7.85 24.48
C CYS A 192 -6.70 7.59 23.59
N ILE A 193 -7.83 8.24 23.87
CA ILE A 193 -9.07 8.07 23.08
C ILE A 193 -9.15 9.13 21.98
N SER A 194 -9.23 8.70 20.72
CA SER A 194 -9.44 9.54 19.54
C SER A 194 -10.82 9.27 18.92
N GLY A 195 -11.71 10.27 18.96
CA GLY A 195 -12.99 10.24 18.26
C GLY A 195 -14.16 9.59 19.01
N ALA A 196 -15.37 9.79 18.47
CA ALA A 196 -16.62 9.26 18.99
C ALA A 196 -17.15 8.17 18.05
N GLY A 197 -17.24 6.94 18.53
CA GLY A 197 -17.83 5.85 17.78
C GLY A 197 -17.42 4.50 18.34
N SER A 198 -18.21 3.97 19.27
CA SER A 198 -18.14 2.57 19.64
C SER A 198 -19.35 1.85 19.06
N PRO A 199 -19.20 0.66 18.47
CA PRO A 199 -20.32 -0.26 18.30
C PRO A 199 -20.71 -0.78 19.70
N ALA A 200 -21.39 0.06 20.49
CA ALA A 200 -21.77 -0.20 21.87
C ALA A 200 -22.73 -1.40 22.04
N GLY A 201 -23.19 -2.00 20.94
CA GLY A 201 -24.13 -3.13 20.91
C GLY A 201 -23.56 -4.45 20.39
N ALA A 202 -22.25 -4.57 20.14
CA ALA A 202 -21.68 -5.85 19.70
C ALA A 202 -21.74 -6.89 20.82
N ALA A 203 -22.09 -8.12 20.47
CA ALA A 203 -22.15 -9.23 21.41
C ALA A 203 -20.74 -9.51 21.94
N SER A 204 -20.64 -9.80 23.24
CA SER A 204 -19.38 -10.19 23.86
C SER A 204 -19.19 -11.69 23.65
N ALA A 205 -18.12 -12.08 22.98
CA ALA A 205 -17.73 -13.48 22.87
C ALA A 205 -16.20 -13.57 22.94
N GLN A 206 -15.70 -14.32 23.92
CA GLN A 206 -14.30 -14.73 23.93
C GLN A 206 -14.06 -15.76 22.83
N GLY A 207 -13.08 -15.50 21.99
CA GLY A 207 -12.69 -16.41 20.92
C GLY A 207 -11.27 -16.13 20.44
N GLN A 208 -10.70 -17.09 19.72
CA GLN A 208 -9.46 -16.82 18.99
C GLN A 208 -9.73 -15.76 17.91
N LEU A 209 -8.76 -14.89 17.71
CA LEU A 209 -8.81 -13.87 16.68
C LEU A 209 -8.00 -14.34 15.48
N GLY A 210 -8.48 -14.03 14.28
CA GLY A 210 -7.70 -14.17 13.06
C GLY A 210 -6.64 -13.09 13.02
N ILE A 211 -5.38 -13.47 12.87
CA ILE A 211 -4.24 -12.59 12.63
C ILE A 211 -4.00 -12.60 11.12
N GLU A 212 -4.41 -11.53 10.45
CA GLU A 212 -4.09 -11.31 9.05
C GLU A 212 -2.88 -10.39 8.97
N ILE A 213 -1.73 -10.93 8.57
CA ILE A 213 -0.55 -10.12 8.26
C ILE A 213 -0.45 -10.05 6.75
N GLY A 214 -1.02 -8.98 6.20
CA GLY A 214 -1.00 -8.71 4.78
C GLY A 214 0.07 -7.72 4.38
N GLU A 215 0.37 -7.74 3.08
CA GLU A 215 1.29 -6.83 2.42
C GLU A 215 0.50 -5.96 1.42
N THR A 216 0.92 -4.71 1.24
CA THR A 216 0.27 -3.80 0.28
C THR A 216 1.28 -2.98 -0.50
N ASN A 217 1.22 -3.07 -1.82
CA ASN A 217 1.80 -2.03 -2.66
C ASN A 217 0.99 -0.74 -2.47
N PHE A 218 1.65 0.36 -2.10
CA PHE A 218 1.03 1.67 -1.87
C PHE A 218 -0.10 1.97 -2.88
N GLY A 219 -1.36 2.00 -2.41
CA GLY A 219 -2.54 2.31 -3.23
C GLY A 219 -3.34 1.10 -3.76
N TYR A 220 -2.91 -0.13 -3.53
CA TYR A 220 -3.66 -1.34 -3.91
C TYR A 220 -4.34 -2.00 -2.71
N ALA A 221 -5.48 -2.65 -2.99
CA ALA A 221 -6.16 -3.51 -2.03
C ALA A 221 -5.23 -4.62 -1.54
N TRP A 222 -5.40 -4.98 -0.28
CA TRP A 222 -4.73 -6.09 0.39
C TRP A 222 -4.73 -7.37 -0.44
N ARG A 223 -3.56 -7.96 -0.64
CA ARG A 223 -3.41 -9.21 -1.40
C ARG A 223 -2.33 -10.07 -0.79
N GLY A 224 -2.72 -11.28 -0.41
CA GLY A 224 -1.81 -12.27 0.16
C GLY A 224 -1.32 -11.90 1.55
N GLY A 225 -0.82 -12.91 2.25
CA GLY A 225 -0.43 -12.82 3.65
C GLY A 225 -0.38 -14.20 4.28
N ARG A 226 -0.12 -14.23 5.58
CA ARG A 226 -0.29 -15.41 6.42
C ARG A 226 -1.48 -15.14 7.34
N GLU A 227 -2.46 -16.03 7.28
CA GLU A 227 -3.54 -16.09 8.27
C GLU A 227 -3.09 -17.03 9.39
N GLU A 228 -3.03 -16.50 10.60
CA GLU A 228 -2.82 -17.27 11.82
C GLU A 228 -3.98 -17.02 12.78
N THR A 229 -4.01 -17.76 13.87
CA THR A 229 -4.92 -17.49 14.99
C THR A 229 -4.13 -17.13 16.23
N THR A 230 -4.67 -16.26 17.07
CA THR A 230 -4.09 -16.00 18.38
C THR A 230 -4.01 -17.28 19.22
N ALA A 231 -2.96 -17.40 20.04
CA ALA A 231 -2.83 -18.47 21.01
C ALA A 231 -3.88 -18.34 22.13
N HIS A 232 -4.19 -17.11 22.53
CA HIS A 232 -5.19 -16.81 23.54
C HIS A 232 -6.55 -16.48 22.93
N ALA A 233 -7.61 -16.69 23.71
CA ALA A 233 -8.93 -16.20 23.38
C ALA A 233 -9.08 -14.75 23.88
N TYR A 234 -9.59 -13.89 23.01
CA TYR A 234 -9.81 -12.48 23.28
C TYR A 234 -11.28 -12.12 23.03
N ASP A 235 -11.74 -11.04 23.65
CA ASP A 235 -13.07 -10.49 23.43
C ASP A 235 -12.93 -9.03 23.00
N ILE A 236 -13.00 -8.78 21.69
CA ILE A 236 -12.80 -7.44 21.13
C ILE A 236 -13.90 -6.47 21.62
N ALA A 237 -15.12 -6.96 21.82
CA ALA A 237 -16.21 -6.14 22.35
C ALA A 237 -15.94 -5.75 23.82
N ALA A 238 -15.42 -6.69 24.62
CA ALA A 238 -14.96 -6.38 25.98
C ALA A 238 -13.82 -5.37 25.99
N MET A 239 -12.82 -5.50 25.11
CA MET A 239 -11.74 -4.51 24.99
C MET A 239 -12.27 -3.11 24.69
N HIS A 240 -13.23 -2.97 23.77
CA HIS A 240 -13.87 -1.69 23.50
C HIS A 240 -14.55 -1.10 24.75
N ARG A 241 -15.26 -1.93 25.52
CA ARG A 241 -15.89 -1.50 26.78
C ARG A 241 -14.85 -1.13 27.84
N ASN A 242 -13.79 -1.91 27.98
CA ASN A 242 -12.70 -1.64 28.93
C ASN A 242 -11.97 -0.34 28.60
N VAL A 243 -11.72 -0.05 27.32
CA VAL A 243 -11.16 1.24 26.87
C VAL A 243 -12.05 2.40 27.30
N LEU A 244 -13.37 2.28 27.10
CA LEU A 244 -14.33 3.32 27.45
C LEU A 244 -14.51 3.49 28.97
N ALA A 245 -14.52 2.38 29.72
CA ALA A 245 -14.67 2.37 31.18
C ALA A 245 -13.36 2.73 31.93
N GLY A 246 -12.22 2.45 31.30
CA GLY A 246 -10.88 2.68 31.84
C GLY A 246 -10.53 4.16 31.99
N GLY A 247 -11.26 5.05 31.32
CA GLY A 247 -11.07 6.50 31.43
C GLY A 247 -9.73 6.96 30.86
N LEU A 248 -9.28 6.34 29.75
CA LEU A 248 -8.11 6.82 29.02
C LEU A 248 -8.29 8.31 28.66
N PRO A 249 -7.23 9.13 28.73
CA PRO A 249 -7.32 10.55 28.41
C PRO A 249 -7.72 10.73 26.95
N ALA A 250 -8.40 11.84 26.63
CA ALA A 250 -8.64 12.21 25.25
C ALA A 250 -7.30 12.50 24.55
N CYS A 251 -7.12 11.99 23.33
CA CYS A 251 -5.94 12.33 22.53
C CYS A 251 -5.93 13.83 22.28
N GLN A 252 -4.83 14.49 22.67
CA GLN A 252 -4.63 15.89 22.33
C GLN A 252 -4.44 15.98 20.81
N ARG A 253 -5.23 16.83 20.14
CA ARG A 253 -4.96 17.16 18.75
C ARG A 253 -3.55 17.74 18.69
N ILE A 254 -2.71 17.15 17.85
CA ILE A 254 -1.45 17.78 17.44
C ILE A 254 -1.89 19.00 16.60
N THR A 255 -1.90 20.18 17.20
CA THR A 255 -1.99 21.44 16.47
C THR A 255 -0.60 21.72 15.92
N ASP A 256 -0.44 21.49 14.63
CA ASP A 256 0.68 22.00 13.85
C ASP A 256 0.61 23.54 13.71
#